data_AF-A6UZ41-F1
#
_entry.id   AF-A6UZ41-F1
#
_cell.length_a   1.000
_cell.length_b   1.000
_cell.length_c   1.000
_cell.angle_alpha   90.00
_cell.angle_beta   90.00
_cell.angle_gamma   90.00
#
_symmetry.space_group_name_H-M   'P 1'
#
loop_
_entity.id
_entity.type
_entity.pdbx_description
1 polymer ?
#
loop_
_entity_poly.entity_id
_entity_poly.type
_entity_poly.pdbx_seq_one_letter_code
_entity_poly.pdbx_strand_id
1 'polypeptide(L)'
;MKLHQVLTINGQAVPLVQSEVRLDLRTPGRASFTIKAPAAEPVRGLVALDIGYNDRPLQRHFLGYVERCSAANATEQVLFCRELAAVLAQPLPMGLRHVDLREVLEDVCRQTGLSFRVPDADYSRTKAPYFYSLAAGYQAMDSLAQVFQIPDFVWHQQGNGEVYAGSWTDSYWGARAPIQLEAELFDSYQGRQSAVIAALPGIRPGATINQGERITSVTLTGTQMAIKWKKP
;
A
#
# COMPACT_ATOMS: atom_id res chain seq x y z
N MET A 1 -8.53 -22.81 -10.55
CA MET A 1 -9.20 -22.15 -9.40
C MET A 1 -9.65 -20.76 -9.81
N LYS A 2 -10.84 -20.33 -9.36
CA LYS A 2 -11.37 -18.98 -9.66
C LYS A 2 -10.98 -18.01 -8.55
N LEU A 3 -10.37 -16.88 -8.90
CA LEU A 3 -10.11 -15.82 -7.94
C LEU A 3 -11.43 -15.12 -7.60
N HIS A 4 -11.77 -15.04 -6.32
CA HIS A 4 -12.88 -14.26 -5.80
C HIS A 4 -12.40 -12.85 -5.53
N GLN A 5 -13.20 -11.86 -5.96
CA GLN A 5 -12.96 -10.45 -5.71
C GLN A 5 -14.24 -9.83 -5.17
N VAL A 6 -14.12 -9.12 -4.05
CA VAL A 6 -15.21 -8.35 -3.46
C VAL A 6 -14.74 -6.90 -3.35
N LEU A 7 -15.39 -6.03 -4.11
CA LEU A 7 -15.22 -4.59 -3.99
C LEU A 7 -16.32 -4.05 -3.06
N THR A 8 -15.92 -3.30 -2.04
CA THR A 8 -16.84 -2.57 -1.18
C THR A 8 -16.60 -1.07 -1.25
N ILE A 9 -17.69 -0.29 -1.22
CA ILE A 9 -17.67 1.17 -1.11
C ILE A 9 -18.47 1.57 0.12
N ASN A 10 -17.85 2.30 1.04
CA ASN A 10 -18.43 2.63 2.36
C ASN A 10 -18.99 1.39 3.09
N GLY A 11 -18.30 0.26 2.98
CA GLY A 11 -18.68 -1.02 3.59
C GLY A 11 -19.77 -1.80 2.85
N GLN A 12 -20.34 -1.26 1.76
CA GLN A 12 -21.35 -1.96 0.96
C GLN A 12 -20.72 -2.60 -0.27
N ALA A 13 -21.02 -3.88 -0.51
CA ALA A 13 -20.54 -4.58 -1.70
C ALA A 13 -21.17 -3.99 -2.97
N VAL A 14 -20.32 -3.76 -3.98
CA VAL A 14 -20.74 -3.22 -5.28
C VAL A 14 -20.40 -4.18 -6.41
N PRO A 15 -21.22 -4.27 -7.48
CA PRO A 15 -20.90 -5.12 -8.62
C PRO A 15 -19.67 -4.58 -9.38
N LEU A 16 -18.58 -5.35 -9.32
CA LEU A 16 -17.32 -5.06 -10.00
C LEU A 16 -17.34 -5.59 -11.44
N VAL A 17 -16.99 -4.74 -12.40
CA VAL A 17 -16.84 -5.09 -13.83
C VAL A 17 -15.38 -5.33 -14.18
N GLN A 18 -14.51 -4.39 -13.81
CA GLN A 18 -13.07 -4.46 -14.07
C GLN A 18 -12.29 -3.84 -12.91
N SER A 19 -11.13 -4.44 -12.60
CA SER A 19 -10.20 -3.96 -11.58
C SER A 19 -8.78 -3.92 -12.09
N GLU A 20 -8.07 -2.85 -11.75
CA GLU A 20 -6.62 -2.76 -11.79
C GLU A 20 -6.14 -2.09 -10.50
N VAL A 21 -5.26 -2.77 -9.75
CA VAL A 21 -4.68 -2.23 -8.51
C VAL A 21 -3.17 -2.27 -8.63
N ARG A 22 -2.50 -1.14 -8.44
CA ARG A 22 -1.04 -1.07 -8.30
C ARG A 22 -0.68 -0.65 -6.89
N LEU A 23 0.14 -1.47 -6.25
CA LEU A 23 0.79 -1.18 -4.98
C LEU A 23 2.29 -1.03 -5.24
N ASP A 24 2.90 0.00 -4.65
CA ASP A 24 4.33 0.29 -4.80
C ASP A 24 4.98 0.48 -3.42
N LEU A 25 6.26 0.13 -3.28
CA LEU A 25 6.95 0.18 -1.98
C LEU A 25 7.23 1.60 -1.48
N ARG A 26 7.32 2.59 -2.38
CA ARG A 26 7.74 3.97 -2.08
C ARG A 26 6.68 5.03 -2.34
N THR A 27 5.52 4.63 -2.83
CA THR A 27 4.43 5.56 -3.12
C THR A 27 3.12 4.88 -2.78
N PRO A 28 2.14 5.60 -2.20
CA PRO A 28 0.84 5.02 -1.93
C PRO A 28 0.21 4.40 -3.17
N GLY A 29 -0.43 3.24 -2.97
CA GLY A 29 -1.06 2.49 -4.03
C GLY A 29 -2.18 3.25 -4.71
N ARG A 30 -2.49 2.83 -5.94
CA ARG A 30 -3.54 3.39 -6.80
C ARG A 30 -4.38 2.27 -7.36
N ALA A 31 -5.65 2.56 -7.63
CA ALA A 31 -6.52 1.61 -8.28
C ALA A 31 -7.48 2.27 -9.27
N SER A 32 -7.89 1.50 -10.26
CA SER A 32 -9.00 1.80 -11.15
C SER A 32 -10.04 0.69 -11.03
N PHE A 33 -11.30 1.06 -10.77
CA PHE A 33 -12.42 0.13 -10.70
C PHE A 33 -13.55 0.58 -11.62
N THR A 34 -13.95 -0.27 -12.55
CA THR A 34 -15.22 -0.11 -13.27
C THR A 34 -16.30 -0.83 -12.50
N ILE A 35 -17.36 -0.13 -12.12
CA ILE A 35 -18.49 -0.66 -11.34
C ILE A 35 -19.80 -0.47 -12.09
N LYS A 36 -20.80 -1.33 -11.79
CA LYS A 36 -22.18 -1.09 -12.19
C LYS A 36 -22.86 -0.14 -11.21
N ALA A 37 -23.04 1.10 -11.63
CA ALA A 37 -23.74 2.14 -10.89
C ALA A 37 -24.29 3.18 -11.88
N PRO A 38 -25.56 3.62 -11.76
CA PRO A 38 -26.11 4.66 -12.62
C PRO A 38 -25.24 5.92 -12.60
N ALA A 39 -24.98 6.52 -13.75
CA ALA A 39 -24.09 7.68 -13.88
C ALA A 39 -24.68 9.02 -13.37
N ALA A 40 -25.88 9.00 -12.78
CA ALA A 40 -26.58 10.21 -12.32
C ALA A 40 -25.83 10.93 -11.18
N GLU A 41 -25.19 10.17 -10.28
CA GLU A 41 -24.42 10.73 -9.16
C GLU A 41 -23.02 10.10 -9.10
N PRO A 42 -21.94 10.91 -9.06
CA PRO A 42 -20.59 10.39 -8.92
C PRO A 42 -20.40 9.68 -7.58
N VAL A 43 -20.02 8.40 -7.65
CA VAL A 43 -19.70 7.59 -6.46
C VAL A 43 -18.47 8.15 -5.73
N ARG A 44 -18.55 8.17 -4.39
CA ARG A 44 -17.50 8.67 -3.49
C ARG A 44 -17.39 7.79 -2.24
N GLY A 45 -16.27 7.90 -1.55
CA GLY A 45 -16.08 7.31 -0.22
C GLY A 45 -14.92 6.34 -0.14
N LEU A 46 -14.91 5.54 0.93
CA LEU A 46 -13.88 4.54 1.20
C LEU A 46 -14.08 3.33 0.31
N VAL A 47 -12.98 2.79 -0.21
CA VAL A 47 -12.97 1.66 -1.14
C VAL A 47 -12.07 0.57 -0.59
N ALA A 48 -12.57 -0.66 -0.55
CA ALA A 48 -11.77 -1.83 -0.23
C ALA A 48 -11.95 -2.93 -1.26
N LEU A 49 -10.83 -3.51 -1.71
CA LEU A 49 -10.82 -4.71 -2.55
C LEU A 49 -10.25 -5.87 -1.72
N ASP A 50 -11.07 -6.89 -1.53
CA ASP A 50 -10.67 -8.14 -0.89
C ASP A 50 -10.61 -9.26 -1.94
N ILE A 51 -9.53 -10.06 -1.90
CA ILE A 51 -9.28 -11.13 -2.86
C ILE A 51 -8.96 -12.45 -2.16
N GLY A 52 -9.32 -13.57 -2.79
CA GLY A 52 -9.05 -14.91 -2.24
C GLY A 52 -9.43 -16.02 -3.21
N TYR A 53 -9.03 -17.25 -2.88
CA TYR A 53 -9.41 -18.43 -3.64
C TYR A 53 -10.23 -19.39 -2.81
N ASN A 54 -11.19 -20.05 -3.46
CA ASN A 54 -12.06 -21.06 -2.86
C ASN A 54 -12.74 -20.53 -1.59
N ASP A 55 -12.97 -21.40 -0.59
CA ASP A 55 -13.61 -21.06 0.68
C ASP A 55 -12.66 -20.46 1.72
N ARG A 56 -11.46 -20.01 1.32
CA ARG A 56 -10.54 -19.34 2.25
C ARG A 56 -11.01 -17.90 2.51
N PRO A 57 -10.76 -17.34 3.72
CA PRO A 57 -11.05 -15.94 3.99
C PRO A 57 -10.40 -15.02 2.96
N LEU A 58 -11.17 -14.05 2.47
CA LEU A 58 -10.65 -13.02 1.56
C LEU A 58 -9.65 -12.15 2.32
N GLN A 59 -8.57 -11.76 1.64
CA GLN A 59 -7.54 -10.89 2.18
C GLN A 59 -7.62 -9.52 1.53
N ARG A 60 -7.46 -8.47 2.34
CA ARG A 60 -7.46 -7.10 1.84
C ARG A 60 -6.26 -6.84 0.94
N HIS A 61 -6.53 -6.59 -0.34
CA HIS A 61 -5.51 -6.21 -1.31
C HIS A 61 -5.41 -4.69 -1.46
N PHE A 62 -6.53 -3.97 -1.41
CA PHE A 62 -6.56 -2.51 -1.49
C PHE A 62 -7.46 -1.91 -0.42
N LEU A 63 -7.02 -0.81 0.18
CA LEU A 63 -7.84 0.02 1.07
C LEU A 63 -7.51 1.49 0.79
N GLY A 64 -8.52 2.27 0.46
CA GLY A 64 -8.32 3.64 0.04
C GLY A 64 -9.61 4.43 -0.06
N TYR A 65 -9.59 5.46 -0.88
CA TYR A 65 -10.75 6.30 -1.16
C TYR A 65 -10.87 6.60 -2.66
N VAL A 66 -12.08 6.96 -3.11
CA VAL A 66 -12.30 7.49 -4.46
C VAL A 66 -11.75 8.91 -4.55
N GLU A 67 -10.68 9.10 -5.30
CA GLU A 67 -10.10 10.42 -5.60
C GLU A 67 -10.89 11.10 -6.72
N ARG A 68 -11.28 10.34 -7.74
CA ARG A 68 -12.04 10.84 -8.89
C ARG A 68 -12.99 9.76 -9.39
N CYS A 69 -14.15 10.18 -9.87
CA CYS A 69 -15.11 9.33 -10.53
C CYS A 69 -15.48 9.91 -11.90
N SER A 70 -15.71 9.06 -12.89
CA SER A 70 -16.24 9.43 -14.21
C SER A 70 -17.20 8.37 -14.74
N ALA A 71 -18.22 8.77 -15.49
CA ALA A 71 -19.11 7.83 -16.17
C ALA A 71 -18.35 7.08 -17.29
N ALA A 72 -18.50 5.75 -17.34
CA ALA A 72 -18.08 4.95 -18.50
C ALA A 72 -19.20 4.90 -19.55
N ASN A 73 -20.45 4.76 -19.07
CA ASN A 73 -21.70 4.77 -19.85
C ASN A 73 -22.86 5.08 -18.89
N ALA A 74 -24.11 4.96 -19.34
CA ALA A 74 -25.29 5.28 -18.53
C ALA A 74 -25.43 4.41 -17.25
N THR A 75 -24.85 3.21 -17.25
CA THR A 75 -25.01 2.20 -16.18
C THR A 75 -23.72 1.86 -15.43
N GLU A 76 -22.59 2.45 -15.82
CA GLU A 76 -21.28 2.14 -15.27
C GLU A 76 -20.45 3.39 -15.00
N GLN A 77 -19.67 3.34 -13.92
CA GLN A 77 -18.74 4.39 -13.52
C GLN A 77 -17.33 3.81 -13.35
N VAL A 78 -16.31 4.61 -13.66
CA VAL A 78 -14.90 4.34 -13.39
C VAL A 78 -14.46 5.15 -12.19
N LEU A 79 -14.01 4.44 -11.15
CA LEU A 79 -13.44 5.01 -9.93
C LEU A 79 -11.93 5.01 -10.05
N PHE A 80 -11.31 6.16 -9.84
CA PHE A 80 -9.87 6.31 -9.65
C PHE A 80 -9.62 6.50 -8.16
N CYS A 81 -8.87 5.57 -7.58
CA CYS A 81 -8.69 5.48 -6.14
C CYS A 81 -7.22 5.60 -5.75
N ARG A 82 -6.99 6.06 -4.53
CA ARG A 82 -5.68 6.05 -3.87
C ARG A 82 -5.78 5.42 -2.49
N GLU A 83 -4.70 4.79 -2.05
CA GLU A 83 -4.56 4.37 -0.65
C GLU A 83 -4.67 5.57 0.32
N LEU A 84 -5.11 5.32 1.55
CA LEU A 84 -5.31 6.36 2.58
C LEU A 84 -4.04 7.20 2.80
N ALA A 85 -2.88 6.55 2.79
CA ALA A 85 -1.58 7.20 2.92
C ALA A 85 -1.30 8.27 1.85
N ALA A 86 -2.08 8.34 0.76
CA ALA A 86 -1.97 9.40 -0.24
C ALA A 86 -2.31 10.80 0.29
N VAL A 87 -2.96 10.90 1.44
CA VAL A 87 -3.18 12.18 2.14
C VAL A 87 -1.87 12.90 2.47
N LEU A 88 -0.76 12.15 2.63
CA LEU A 88 0.58 12.71 2.87
C LEU A 88 1.16 13.47 1.66
N ALA A 89 0.49 13.47 0.51
CA ALA A 89 0.83 14.38 -0.59
C ALA A 89 0.54 15.86 -0.27
N GLN A 90 -0.29 16.12 0.75
CA GLN A 90 -0.65 17.47 1.18
C GLN A 90 0.44 18.09 2.09
N PRO A 91 0.51 19.42 2.19
CA PRO A 91 1.38 20.11 3.14
C PRO A 91 1.18 19.60 4.57
N LEU A 92 2.27 19.31 5.27
CA LEU A 92 2.27 18.78 6.62
C LEU A 92 3.33 19.50 7.48
N PRO A 93 3.10 20.79 7.80
CA PRO A 93 4.07 21.57 8.56
C PRO A 93 4.18 21.06 10.00
N MET A 94 5.42 20.97 10.50
CA MET A 94 5.74 20.46 11.84
C MET A 94 6.88 21.25 12.46
N GLY A 95 6.83 21.43 13.77
CA GLY A 95 7.85 22.12 14.57
C GLY A 95 7.96 21.50 15.96
N LEU A 96 8.47 20.28 16.00
CA LEU A 96 8.52 19.45 17.19
C LEU A 96 9.90 19.53 17.84
N ARG A 97 9.95 19.45 19.18
CA ARG A 97 11.18 19.53 19.97
C ARG A 97 11.28 18.35 20.91
N HIS A 98 12.49 17.81 21.06
CA HIS A 98 12.78 16.69 21.94
C HIS A 98 11.80 15.53 21.75
N VAL A 99 11.65 15.10 20.50
CA VAL A 99 10.71 14.06 20.08
C VAL A 99 11.43 12.81 19.58
N ASP A 100 10.84 11.64 19.81
CA ASP A 100 11.23 10.38 19.16
C ASP A 100 10.39 10.10 17.91
N LEU A 101 10.63 8.96 17.25
CA LEU A 101 9.92 8.57 16.04
C LEU A 101 8.40 8.45 16.27
N ARG A 102 7.99 7.95 17.43
CA ARG A 102 6.57 7.70 17.73
C ARG A 102 5.84 9.02 17.91
N GLU A 103 6.41 9.96 18.65
CA GLU A 103 5.82 11.27 18.85
C GLU A 103 5.72 12.09 17.56
N VAL A 104 6.69 11.96 16.64
CA VAL A 104 6.56 12.57 15.31
C VAL A 104 5.37 11.96 14.56
N LEU A 105 5.24 10.64 14.54
CA LEU A 105 4.15 9.94 13.85
C LEU A 105 2.77 10.15 14.52
N GLU A 106 2.73 10.38 15.83
CA GLU A 106 1.53 10.82 16.54
C GLU A 106 1.06 12.21 16.06
N ASP A 107 1.99 13.12 15.80
CA ASP A 107 1.65 14.41 15.21
C ASP A 107 1.12 14.26 13.77
N VAL A 108 1.77 13.41 12.96
CA VAL A 108 1.26 13.06 11.63
C VAL A 108 -0.14 12.46 11.70
N CYS A 109 -0.38 11.53 12.64
CA CYS A 109 -1.69 10.93 12.91
C CYS A 109 -2.73 12.01 13.22
N ARG A 110 -2.42 12.93 14.14
CA ARG A 110 -3.33 14.02 14.52
C ARG A 110 -3.72 14.92 13.33
N GLN A 111 -2.78 15.19 12.43
CA GLN A 111 -3.01 16.06 11.27
C GLN A 111 -3.73 15.35 10.11
N THR A 112 -3.55 14.04 9.96
CA THR A 112 -3.99 13.29 8.75
C THR A 112 -5.09 12.25 9.01
N GLY A 113 -5.28 11.82 10.26
CA GLY A 113 -6.12 10.68 10.62
C GLY A 113 -5.50 9.31 10.32
N LEU A 114 -4.27 9.25 9.82
CA LEU A 114 -3.57 7.98 9.60
C LEU A 114 -3.16 7.35 10.92
N SER A 115 -3.24 6.03 11.02
CA SER A 115 -2.69 5.26 12.13
C SER A 115 -1.34 4.65 11.74
N PHE A 116 -0.41 4.55 12.70
CA PHE A 116 0.95 4.09 12.43
C PHE A 116 1.34 2.87 13.23
N ARG A 117 2.10 1.97 12.59
CA ARG A 117 2.80 0.86 13.25
C ARG A 117 4.29 1.14 13.24
N VAL A 118 4.86 1.27 14.44
CA VAL A 118 6.29 1.53 14.67
C VAL A 118 6.91 0.33 15.39
N PRO A 119 7.99 -0.28 14.87
CA PRO A 119 8.63 -1.42 15.51
C PRO A 119 9.27 -1.03 16.83
N ASP A 120 9.43 -2.01 17.72
CA ASP A 120 10.09 -1.82 19.02
C ASP A 120 11.62 -1.89 18.88
N ALA A 121 12.20 -0.89 18.23
CA ALA A 121 13.64 -0.79 17.96
C ALA A 121 14.27 0.42 18.67
N ASP A 122 15.58 0.40 18.95
CA ASP A 122 16.26 1.48 19.67
C ASP A 122 16.10 2.84 18.99
N TYR A 123 16.23 2.88 17.66
CA TYR A 123 16.06 4.13 16.89
C TYR A 123 14.65 4.75 17.07
N SER A 124 13.64 3.95 17.42
CA SER A 124 12.27 4.44 17.59
C SER A 124 12.07 5.22 18.89
N ARG A 125 13.01 5.08 19.85
CA ARG A 125 13.01 5.73 21.17
C ARG A 125 14.07 6.82 21.29
N THR A 126 14.98 6.90 20.33
CA THR A 126 16.03 7.93 20.29
C THR A 126 15.39 9.30 20.09
N LYS A 127 15.62 10.20 21.05
CA LYS A 127 15.13 11.58 20.99
C LYS A 127 15.95 12.41 20.00
N ALA A 128 15.29 13.01 19.03
CA ALA A 128 15.82 14.08 18.22
C ALA A 128 15.61 15.43 18.95
N PRO A 129 16.60 16.34 18.97
CA PRO A 129 16.43 17.65 19.61
C PRO A 129 15.33 18.47 18.95
N TYR A 130 15.15 18.32 17.63
CA TYR A 130 14.08 18.94 16.87
C TYR A 130 13.71 18.09 15.65
N PHE A 131 12.44 18.16 15.25
CA PHE A 131 11.95 17.70 13.95
C PHE A 131 11.14 18.84 13.33
N TYR A 132 11.59 19.34 12.17
CA TYR A 132 10.98 20.47 11.49
C TYR A 132 10.72 20.15 10.03
N SER A 133 9.51 20.44 9.55
CA SER A 133 9.14 20.30 8.15
C SER A 133 8.20 21.44 7.75
N LEU A 134 8.42 21.98 6.55
CA LEU A 134 7.46 22.84 5.83
C LEU A 134 7.00 22.19 4.53
N ALA A 135 7.38 20.94 4.30
CA ALA A 135 7.12 20.23 3.05
C ALA A 135 5.77 19.48 3.10
N ALA A 136 5.46 18.75 2.02
CA ALA A 136 4.39 17.77 2.08
C ALA A 136 4.77 16.58 2.98
N GLY A 137 3.75 15.87 3.43
CA GLY A 137 3.89 14.71 4.31
C GLY A 137 4.89 13.67 3.80
N TYR A 138 4.96 13.41 2.49
CA TYR A 138 5.93 12.46 1.93
C TYR A 138 7.39 12.83 2.25
N GLN A 139 7.78 14.08 2.07
CA GLN A 139 9.15 14.52 2.38
C GLN A 139 9.41 14.50 3.90
N ALA A 140 8.40 14.81 4.70
CA ALA A 140 8.46 14.66 6.15
C ALA A 140 8.67 13.20 6.56
N MET A 141 7.95 12.26 5.95
CA MET A 141 8.10 10.83 6.23
C MET A 141 9.47 10.32 5.78
N ASP A 142 9.93 10.70 4.59
CA ASP A 142 11.22 10.26 4.06
C ASP A 142 12.40 10.78 4.91
N SER A 143 12.28 11.97 5.53
CA SER A 143 13.34 12.54 6.36
C SER A 143 13.54 11.79 7.70
N LEU A 144 12.54 11.02 8.16
CA LEU A 144 12.64 10.20 9.38
C LEU A 144 13.83 9.24 9.33
N ALA A 145 14.15 8.72 8.14
CA ALA A 145 15.30 7.86 7.92
C ALA A 145 16.60 8.51 8.40
N GLN A 146 16.82 9.78 8.05
CA GLN A 146 18.02 10.51 8.39
C GLN A 146 17.98 11.00 9.84
N VAL A 147 16.84 11.54 10.29
CA VAL A 147 16.71 12.13 11.64
C VAL A 147 16.94 11.08 12.73
N PHE A 148 16.37 9.89 12.56
CA PHE A 148 16.45 8.80 13.54
C PHE A 148 17.48 7.72 13.16
N GLN A 149 18.26 7.96 12.10
CA GLN A 149 19.31 7.05 11.62
C GLN A 149 18.79 5.61 11.37
N ILE A 150 17.62 5.50 10.74
CA ILE A 150 16.93 4.22 10.54
C ILE A 150 17.49 3.52 9.30
N PRO A 151 18.11 2.33 9.44
CA PRO A 151 18.67 1.61 8.30
C PRO A 151 17.56 1.08 7.38
N ASP A 152 17.75 1.17 6.06
CA ASP A 152 16.79 0.68 5.05
C ASP A 152 15.33 1.07 5.39
N PHE A 153 15.14 2.34 5.73
CA PHE A 153 13.85 2.88 6.15
C PHE A 153 12.80 2.71 5.05
N VAL A 154 11.61 2.27 5.47
CA VAL A 154 10.42 2.20 4.64
C VAL A 154 9.22 2.72 5.42
N TRP A 155 8.31 3.38 4.70
CA TRP A 155 6.97 3.61 5.19
C TRP A 155 5.96 3.20 4.11
N HIS A 156 4.96 2.41 4.49
CA HIS A 156 3.95 1.92 3.53
C HIS A 156 2.67 1.46 4.23
N GLN A 157 1.55 1.69 3.56
CA GLN A 157 0.24 1.25 4.04
C GLN A 157 0.10 -0.27 3.98
N GLN A 158 -0.36 -0.85 5.08
CA GLN A 158 -0.69 -2.26 5.23
C GLN A 158 -2.15 -2.53 4.81
N GLY A 159 -2.51 -3.81 4.67
CA GLY A 159 -3.87 -4.20 4.27
C GLY A 159 -4.96 -3.77 5.26
N ASN A 160 -4.62 -3.51 6.53
CA ASN A 160 -5.55 -3.00 7.55
C ASN A 160 -5.66 -1.46 7.54
N GLY A 161 -4.91 -0.75 6.69
CA GLY A 161 -4.92 0.71 6.61
C GLY A 161 -3.89 1.42 7.48
N GLU A 162 -3.26 0.73 8.44
CA GLU A 162 -2.13 1.31 9.18
C GLU A 162 -0.94 1.53 8.26
N VAL A 163 -0.16 2.57 8.53
CA VAL A 163 1.11 2.83 7.85
C VAL A 163 2.24 2.31 8.72
N TYR A 164 2.99 1.32 8.23
CA TYR A 164 4.25 0.95 8.86
C TYR A 164 5.27 2.06 8.64
N ALA A 165 6.11 2.36 9.65
CA ALA A 165 7.25 3.26 9.51
C ALA A 165 8.44 2.75 10.36
N GLY A 166 9.54 2.42 9.72
CA GLY A 166 10.73 1.87 10.38
C GLY A 166 11.70 1.21 9.40
N SER A 167 12.71 0.52 9.92
CA SER A 167 13.60 -0.29 9.10
C SER A 167 12.81 -1.39 8.39
N TRP A 168 13.15 -1.70 7.14
CA TRP A 168 12.50 -2.81 6.46
C TRP A 168 12.69 -4.15 7.20
N THR A 169 13.85 -4.40 7.83
CA THR A 169 14.12 -5.66 8.55
C THR A 169 13.17 -5.88 9.73
N ASP A 170 12.72 -4.79 10.36
CA ASP A 170 11.81 -4.82 11.50
C ASP A 170 10.32 -4.85 11.07
N SER A 171 10.07 -4.77 9.76
CA SER A 171 8.72 -4.84 9.20
C SER A 171 8.20 -6.28 9.17
N TYR A 172 6.88 -6.41 8.99
CA TYR A 172 6.23 -7.71 8.78
C TYR A 172 6.90 -8.55 7.68
N TRP A 173 7.39 -7.89 6.62
CA TRP A 173 8.04 -8.56 5.50
C TRP A 173 9.51 -8.88 5.73
N GLY A 174 10.25 -7.98 6.40
CA GLY A 174 11.67 -8.19 6.69
C GLY A 174 11.94 -9.28 7.71
N ALA A 175 10.99 -9.51 8.63
CA ALA A 175 11.10 -10.56 9.64
C ALA A 175 10.74 -11.97 9.12
N ARG A 176 10.34 -12.11 7.84
CA ARG A 176 9.84 -13.37 7.27
C ARG A 176 10.77 -13.97 6.24
N ALA A 177 10.75 -15.30 6.17
CA ALA A 177 11.44 -16.04 5.12
C ALA A 177 10.89 -15.67 3.73
N PRO A 178 11.74 -15.65 2.69
CA PRO A 178 11.31 -15.38 1.33
C PRO A 178 10.24 -16.37 0.85
N ILE A 179 9.22 -15.85 0.18
CA ILE A 179 8.17 -16.62 -0.47
C ILE A 179 8.81 -17.40 -1.62
N GLN A 180 8.71 -18.72 -1.60
CA GLN A 180 9.22 -19.55 -2.70
C GLN A 180 8.20 -19.51 -3.84
N LEU A 181 8.63 -18.98 -4.99
CA LEU A 181 7.85 -18.99 -6.23
C LEU A 181 8.47 -20.03 -7.16
N GLU A 182 7.67 -21.02 -7.54
CA GLU A 182 8.08 -22.06 -8.48
C GLU A 182 8.52 -21.43 -9.81
N ALA A 183 9.59 -21.96 -10.41
CA ALA A 183 10.14 -21.43 -11.66
C ALA A 183 9.11 -21.41 -12.81
N GLU A 184 8.15 -22.34 -12.76
CA GLU A 184 7.05 -22.47 -13.71
C GLU A 184 6.05 -21.31 -13.66
N LEU A 185 6.01 -20.54 -12.56
CA LEU A 185 5.16 -19.35 -12.43
C LEU A 185 5.75 -18.14 -13.17
N PHE A 186 6.98 -18.22 -13.67
CA PHE A 186 7.64 -17.15 -14.42
C PHE A 186 7.39 -17.33 -15.92
N ASP A 187 6.20 -16.97 -16.41
CA ASP A 187 5.78 -17.07 -17.82
C ASP A 187 6.78 -16.42 -18.82
N SER A 188 7.55 -15.45 -18.34
CA SER A 188 8.72 -14.94 -19.05
C SER A 188 9.72 -14.38 -18.05
N TYR A 189 10.92 -14.96 -17.99
CA TYR A 189 12.09 -14.29 -17.42
C TYR A 189 12.42 -13.08 -18.32
N GLN A 190 11.63 -12.02 -18.23
CA GLN A 190 12.03 -10.74 -18.81
C GLN A 190 13.22 -10.29 -17.97
N GLY A 191 14.39 -10.08 -18.60
CA GLY A 191 15.66 -9.70 -17.95
C GLY A 191 15.65 -8.34 -17.23
N ARG A 192 14.58 -8.01 -16.50
CA ARG A 192 14.24 -6.72 -15.89
C ARG A 192 13.62 -6.86 -14.49
N GLN A 193 13.89 -7.96 -13.78
CA GLN A 193 13.44 -8.17 -12.39
C GLN A 193 11.90 -8.06 -12.25
N SER A 194 11.16 -8.71 -13.16
CA SER A 194 9.70 -8.70 -13.17
C SER A 194 9.12 -10.02 -13.68
N ALA A 195 7.91 -10.36 -13.22
CA ALA A 195 7.17 -11.56 -13.64
C ALA A 195 5.66 -11.32 -13.59
N VAL A 196 4.91 -12.11 -14.35
CA VAL A 196 3.45 -12.22 -14.19
C VAL A 196 3.15 -13.59 -13.59
N ILE A 197 2.41 -13.59 -12.49
CA ILE A 197 2.04 -14.79 -11.73
C ILE A 197 0.52 -14.83 -11.54
N ALA A 198 -0.02 -16.00 -11.19
CA ALA A 198 -1.37 -16.07 -10.63
C ALA A 198 -1.46 -15.16 -9.38
N ALA A 199 -2.60 -14.50 -9.17
CA ALA A 199 -2.76 -13.63 -8.01
C ALA A 199 -2.41 -14.37 -6.71
N LEU A 200 -1.59 -13.77 -5.86
CA LEU A 200 -1.27 -14.32 -4.54
C LEU A 200 -1.92 -13.44 -3.47
N PRO A 201 -3.10 -13.82 -2.94
CA PRO A 201 -3.75 -13.07 -1.87
C PRO A 201 -2.78 -12.80 -0.70
N GLY A 202 -2.67 -11.54 -0.31
CA GLY A 202 -1.80 -11.08 0.76
C GLY A 202 -0.42 -10.59 0.34
N ILE A 203 0.04 -10.89 -0.89
CA ILE A 203 1.33 -10.37 -1.35
C ILE A 203 1.25 -8.84 -1.54
N ARG A 204 2.26 -8.14 -1.03
CA ARG A 204 2.40 -6.68 -1.15
C ARG A 204 3.87 -6.32 -1.37
N PRO A 205 4.17 -5.11 -1.89
CA PRO A 205 5.54 -4.60 -1.92
C PRO A 205 6.19 -4.67 -0.54
N GLY A 206 7.48 -5.01 -0.50
CA GLY A 206 8.24 -5.27 0.71
C GLY A 206 8.48 -6.76 0.96
N ALA A 207 7.59 -7.64 0.49
CA ALA A 207 7.80 -9.09 0.55
C ALA A 207 9.06 -9.51 -0.21
N THR A 208 9.75 -10.53 0.29
CA THR A 208 10.87 -11.17 -0.40
C THR A 208 10.41 -12.44 -1.08
N ILE A 209 11.03 -12.76 -2.22
CA ILE A 209 10.81 -14.00 -2.96
C ILE A 209 12.13 -14.76 -3.10
N ASN A 210 12.05 -16.09 -3.29
CA ASN A 210 13.16 -16.97 -3.66
C ASN A 210 14.43 -16.76 -2.82
N GLN A 211 15.45 -16.09 -3.38
CA GLN A 211 16.78 -15.91 -2.77
C GLN A 211 16.89 -14.60 -1.97
N GLY A 212 15.76 -13.91 -1.75
CA GLY A 212 15.70 -12.66 -1.01
C GLY A 212 15.42 -11.44 -1.89
N GLU A 213 15.05 -11.62 -3.15
CA GLU A 213 14.65 -10.50 -4.00
C GLU A 213 13.43 -9.78 -3.42
N ARG A 214 13.54 -8.47 -3.19
CA ARG A 214 12.46 -7.70 -2.55
C ARG A 214 11.51 -7.14 -3.59
N ILE A 215 10.24 -7.48 -3.49
CA ILE A 215 9.17 -6.94 -4.33
C ILE A 215 9.05 -5.43 -4.09
N THR A 216 9.12 -4.65 -5.16
CA THR A 216 9.00 -3.19 -5.16
C THR A 216 7.66 -2.72 -5.71
N SER A 217 6.98 -3.54 -6.52
CA SER A 217 5.68 -3.23 -7.11
C SER A 217 4.87 -4.50 -7.32
N VAL A 218 3.56 -4.41 -7.09
CA VAL A 218 2.56 -5.44 -7.38
C VAL A 218 1.43 -4.77 -8.15
N THR A 219 1.15 -5.22 -9.37
CA THR A 219 -0.02 -4.78 -10.14
C THR A 219 -0.97 -5.97 -10.34
N LEU A 220 -2.14 -5.94 -9.71
CA LEU A 220 -3.21 -6.91 -9.90
C LEU A 220 -4.14 -6.44 -11.03
N THR A 221 -4.28 -7.24 -12.07
CA THR A 221 -5.21 -7.02 -13.18
C THR A 221 -5.98 -8.31 -13.44
N GLY A 222 -7.30 -8.28 -13.27
CA GLY A 222 -8.11 -9.50 -13.37
C GLY A 222 -7.65 -10.56 -12.37
N THR A 223 -7.13 -11.70 -12.85
CA THR A 223 -6.71 -12.84 -12.01
C THR A 223 -5.19 -13.00 -11.88
N GLN A 224 -4.43 -12.07 -12.46
CA GLN A 224 -2.97 -12.13 -12.53
C GLN A 224 -2.34 -10.96 -11.79
N MET A 225 -1.13 -11.19 -11.26
CA MET A 225 -0.29 -10.16 -10.66
C MET A 225 1.00 -10.01 -11.45
N ALA A 226 1.27 -8.80 -11.93
CA ALA A 226 2.59 -8.42 -12.39
C ALA A 226 3.41 -7.90 -11.19
N ILE A 227 4.48 -8.59 -10.84
CA ILE A 227 5.39 -8.21 -9.77
C ILE A 227 6.70 -7.66 -10.34
N LYS A 228 7.30 -6.70 -9.64
CA LYS A 228 8.66 -6.23 -9.87
C LYS A 228 9.45 -6.32 -8.58
N TRP A 229 10.74 -6.57 -8.67
CA TRP A 229 11.61 -6.68 -7.50
C TRP A 229 12.97 -6.00 -7.70
N LYS A 230 13.68 -5.81 -6.60
CA LYS A 230 15.11 -5.50 -6.59
C LYS A 230 15.90 -6.71 -6.09
N LYS A 231 17.17 -6.82 -6.51
CA LYS A 231 18.11 -7.76 -5.91
C LYS A 231 18.36 -7.39 -4.43
N PRO A 232 18.78 -8.35 -3.60
CA PRO A 232 19.16 -8.12 -2.21
C PRO A 232 20.15 -6.94 -2.05
#